data_AF-A0A132NM72-F1
#
_entry.id   AF-A0A132NM72-F1
#
_cell.length_a   1.000
_cell.length_b   1.000
_cell.length_c   1.000
_cell.angle_alpha   90.00
_cell.angle_beta   90.00
_cell.angle_gamma   90.00
#
_symmetry.space_group_name_H-M   'P 1'
#
loop_
_entity.id
_entity.type
_entity.pdbx_description
1 polymer ?
#
loop_
_entity_poly.entity_id
_entity_poly.type
_entity_poly.pdbx_seq_one_letter_code
_entity_poly.pdbx_strand_id
1 'polypeptide(L)' 'MVKMLCPYEKELQLADGRTAHMIAAALNNSALHAVFEEPKRKRARSRAQGSTRGR' A
#
# COMPACT_ATOMS: atom_id res chain seq x y z
N MET A 1 2.71 16.11 -3.58
CA MET A 1 1.29 16.07 -4.00
C MET A 1 0.72 14.66 -4.07
N VAL A 2 1.27 13.78 -4.92
CA VAL A 2 0.68 12.45 -5.19
C VAL A 2 0.38 11.62 -3.92
N LYS A 3 1.31 11.58 -2.95
CA LYS A 3 1.11 10.86 -1.66
C LYS A 3 -0.06 11.35 -0.80
N MET A 4 -0.48 12.61 -0.93
CA MET A 4 -1.57 13.17 -0.12
C MET A 4 -2.94 12.90 -0.75
N LEU A 5 -3.00 12.78 -2.07
CA LEU A 5 -4.25 12.61 -2.82
C LEU A 5 -4.62 11.14 -3.03
N CYS A 6 -3.61 10.27 -3.10
CA CYS A 6 -3.81 8.84 -3.38
C CYS A 6 -4.85 8.14 -2.48
N PRO A 7 -4.96 8.40 -1.16
CA PRO A 7 -5.98 7.78 -0.32
C PRO A 7 -7.41 8.14 -0.71
N TYR A 8 -7.61 9.34 -1.27
CA TYR A 8 -8.91 9.86 -1.69
C TYR A 8 -9.24 9.46 -3.14
N GLU A 9 -8.23 9.39 -4.00
CA GLU A 9 -8.38 9.06 -5.42
C GLU A 9 -8.46 7.56 -5.68
N LYS A 10 -8.02 6.71 -4.74
CA LYS A 10 -8.04 5.24 -4.92
C LYS A 10 -9.46 4.68 -5.14
N GLU A 11 -10.47 5.34 -4.56
CA GLU A 11 -11.87 4.92 -4.65
C GLU A 11 -12.63 5.69 -5.74
N LEU A 12 -12.00 6.72 -6.31
CA LEU A 12 -12.58 7.53 -7.37
C LEU A 12 -12.59 6.72 -8.67
N GLN A 13 -13.79 6.54 -9.22
CA GLN A 13 -14.00 5.90 -10.51
C GLN A 13 -14.39 6.95 -11.54
N LEU A 14 -13.86 6.79 -12.75
CA LEU A 14 -14.33 7.54 -13.91
C LEU A 14 -15.72 7.02 -14.34
N ALA A 15 -16.36 7.71 -15.27
CA ALA A 15 -17.67 7.33 -15.80
C ALA A 15 -17.70 5.93 -16.45
N ASP A 16 -16.54 5.40 -16.83
CA ASP A 16 -16.36 4.06 -17.39
C ASP A 16 -16.02 2.99 -16.34
N GLY A 17 -16.03 3.35 -15.05
CA GLY A 17 -15.72 2.45 -13.94
C GLY A 17 -14.23 2.22 -13.69
N ARG A 18 -13.32 2.83 -14.48
CA ARG A 18 -11.88 2.68 -14.26
C ARG A 18 -11.40 3.57 -13.12
N THR A 19 -10.49 3.03 -12.31
CA THR A 19 -9.78 3.79 -11.27
C THR A 19 -8.42 4.26 -11.78
N ALA A 20 -7.81 5.23 -11.07
CA ALA A 20 -6.45 5.68 -11.33
C ALA A 20 -5.43 4.52 -11.32
N HIS A 21 -5.65 3.50 -10.48
CA HIS A 21 -4.81 2.30 -10.43
C HIS A 21 -4.89 1.47 -11.72
N MET A 22 -6.09 1.28 -12.28
CA MET A 22 -6.30 0.54 -13.53
C MET A 22 -5.63 1.25 -14.71
N ILE A 23 -5.67 2.59 -14.73
CA ILE A 23 -5.00 3.40 -15.74
C ILE A 23 -3.48 3.26 -15.62
N ALA A 24 -2.93 3.34 -14.40
CA ALA A 24 -1.50 3.13 -14.16
C ALA A 24 -1.03 1.75 -14.62
N ALA A 25 -1.86 0.71 -14.38
CA ALA A 25 -1.62 -0.65 -14.86
C ALA A 25 -1.61 -0.75 -16.39
N ALA A 26 -2.59 -0.13 -17.06
CA ALA A 26 -2.66 -0.13 -18.51
C ALA A 26 -1.48 0.61 -19.17
N LEU A 27 -0.92 1.62 -18.50
CA LEU A 27 0.27 2.34 -18.95
C LEU A 27 1.59 1.59 -18.68
N ASN A 28 1.54 0.44 -18.02
CA ASN A 28 2.69 -0.37 -17.64
C ASN A 28 3.79 0.44 -16.92
N ASN A 29 3.37 1.43 -16.11
CA ASN A 29 4.28 2.38 -15.48
C ASN A 29 4.53 1.98 -14.02
N SER A 30 5.67 1.34 -13.79
CA SER A 30 6.10 0.84 -12.48
C SER A 30 6.21 1.92 -11.39
N ALA A 31 6.54 3.17 -11.78
CA ALA A 31 6.62 4.28 -10.83
C ALA A 31 5.24 4.67 -10.29
N LEU A 32 4.20 4.59 -11.12
CA LEU A 32 2.82 4.83 -10.68
C LEU A 32 2.29 3.67 -9.85
N HIS A 33 2.64 2.43 -10.16
CA HIS A 33 2.29 1.29 -9.31
C HIS A 33 2.84 1.42 -7.89
N ALA A 34 4.07 1.92 -7.74
CA ALA A 34 4.70 2.13 -6.43
C ALA A 34 3.99 3.18 -5.57
N VAL A 35 3.20 4.08 -6.18
CA VAL A 35 2.37 5.05 -5.46
C VAL A 35 1.14 4.38 -4.84
N PHE A 36 0.58 3.38 -5.52
CA PHE A 36 -0.62 2.66 -5.08
C PHE A 36 -0.34 1.42 -4.24
N GLU A 37 0.87 0.84 -4.29
CA GLU A 37 1.27 -0.16 -3.30
C GLU A 37 1.34 0.50 -1.91
N GLU A 38 0.42 0.12 -1.02
CA GLU A 38 0.56 0.50 0.37
C GLU A 38 1.92 0.00 0.91
N PRO A 39 2.61 0.80 1.74
CA PRO A 39 3.84 0.36 2.34
C PRO A 39 3.56 -0.91 3.13
N LYS A 40 4.04 -2.05 2.63
CA LYS A 40 3.99 -3.35 3.29
C LYS A 40 4.61 -3.19 4.67
N ARG A 41 3.77 -2.95 5.68
CA ARG A 41 4.20 -2.82 7.06
C ARG A 41 4.93 -4.12 7.38
N LYS A 42 6.25 -4.05 7.54
CA LYS A 42 7.01 -5.18 8.07
C LYS A 42 6.41 -5.47 9.43
N ARG A 43 5.64 -6.56 9.54
CA ARG A 43 5.13 -7.04 10.82
C ARG A 43 6.35 -7.22 11.71
N ALA A 44 6.54 -6.32 12.68
CA ALA A 44 7.59 -6.44 13.66
C ALA A 44 7.33 -7.78 14.37
N ARG A 45 8.22 -8.77 14.15
CA ARG A 45 8.18 -10.00 14.93
C ARG A 45 8.54 -9.60 16.37
N SER A 46 7.53 -9.44 17.21
CA SER A 46 7.71 -9.28 18.65
C SER A 46 8.42 -10.53 19.15
N ARG A 47 9.73 -10.44 19.40
CA ARG A 47 10.44 -11.46 20.17
C ARG A 47 9.98 -11.31 21.62
N ALA A 48 8.94 -12.05 22.00
CA ALA A 48 8.63 -12.25 23.40
C ALA A 48 9.83 -12.98 24.02
N GLN A 49 10.65 -12.28 24.79
CA GLN A 49 11.64 -12.92 25.65
C GLN A 49 10.89 -13.54 26.83
N GLY A 50 10.40 -14.76 26.63
CA GLY A 50 10.12 -15.66 27.75
C GLY A 50 11.44 -16.26 28.21
N SER A 51 12.12 -15.64 29.17
CA SER A 51 13.23 -16.28 29.88
C SER A 51 12.69 -16.85 31.18
N THR A 52 12.65 -18.17 31.20
CA THR A 52 12.11 -19.02 32.26
C THR A 52 12.82 -18.78 33.60
N ARG A 53 11.98 -18.66 34.63
CA ARG A 53 12.23 -18.74 36.07
C ARG A 53 13.24 -19.85 36.40
N GLY A 54 14.38 -19.49 36.99
CA GLY A 54 15.43 -20.40 37.42
C GLY A 54 15.74 -20.25 38.91
N ARG A 55 15.21 -21.20 39.68
CA ARG A 55 15.57 -21.69 41.03
C ARG A 55 15.72 -20.70 42.18
#